data_AF-A0A2Z6RHW4-F1
#
_entry.id   AF-A0A2Z6RHW4-F1
#
_cell.length_a   1.000
_cell.length_b   1.000
_cell.length_c   1.000
_cell.angle_alpha   90.00
_cell.angle_beta   90.00
_cell.angle_gamma   90.00
#
_symmetry.space_group_name_H-M   'P 1'
#
loop_
_entity.id
_entity.type
_entity.pdbx_description
1 polymer ?
#
loop_
_entity_poly.entity_id
_entity_poly.type
_entity_poly.pdbx_seq_one_letter_code
_entity_poly.pdbx_strand_id
1 'polypeptide(L)'
;MCEYLHSSIIAGATAVLPSCTIGNDHIPKLPKDLETLIQHYHFLNRVLHSIRLLQKYSHSFSSSHDRKWSIYLVRLGNIFRLYKSCFSTIPVLPTTLSSCQADNFKHIFDILSHSASLLKGLHLLKEKEYQDLSIKSHIEKRDLNFDTDISSFINSALSRSRQRIVLDRVFIDHPTAPRLLTDPLDISDAVVTHFQNAVPVKSTLPLHLSALPDRWRSEYTPMDSVSPVIYDSLLSPSSLDEWLSTISSMPNGKASGPSMITYEMLKHLGPTANALLLILIHKCFASADIPDLWRQAMVFPIPKPHEW
;
A
#
# COMPACT_ATOMS: atom_id res chain seq x y z
N MET A 1 -33.22 1.53 20.28
CA MET A 1 -32.82 2.91 20.64
C MET A 1 -31.31 3.14 20.44
N CYS A 2 -30.42 2.22 20.84
CA CYS A 2 -28.96 2.37 20.65
C CYS A 2 -28.47 2.36 19.19
N GLU A 3 -29.08 1.60 18.28
CA GLU A 3 -28.65 1.58 16.87
C GLU A 3 -28.91 2.91 16.15
N TYR A 4 -29.99 3.60 16.51
CA TYR A 4 -30.36 4.90 15.96
C TYR A 4 -29.41 6.01 16.44
N LEU A 5 -28.95 5.90 17.69
CA LEU A 5 -27.98 6.83 18.26
C LEU A 5 -26.60 6.63 17.62
N HIS A 6 -26.16 5.38 17.47
CA HIS A 6 -24.89 5.06 16.81
C HIS A 6 -24.84 5.55 15.36
N SER A 7 -25.90 5.30 14.58
CA SER A 7 -25.99 5.76 13.19
C SER A 7 -26.05 7.28 13.07
N SER A 8 -26.74 7.97 14.00
CA SER A 8 -26.78 9.44 14.04
C SER A 8 -25.42 10.06 14.40
N ILE A 9 -24.67 9.44 15.32
CA ILE A 9 -23.33 9.90 15.71
C ILE A 9 -22.34 9.70 14.56
N ILE A 10 -22.36 8.55 13.89
CA ILE A 10 -21.50 8.32 12.73
C ILE A 10 -21.81 9.30 11.59
N ALA A 11 -23.10 9.54 11.31
CA ALA A 11 -23.51 10.49 10.27
C ALA A 11 -23.11 11.94 10.58
N GLY A 12 -23.20 12.35 11.86
CA GLY A 12 -22.73 13.67 12.30
C GLY A 12 -21.22 13.81 12.21
N ALA A 13 -20.48 12.77 12.60
CA ALA A 13 -19.01 12.76 12.53
C ALA A 13 -18.51 12.81 11.07
N THR A 14 -19.10 12.04 10.16
CA THR A 14 -18.70 12.01 8.74
C THR A 14 -19.01 13.31 8.00
N ALA A 15 -19.97 14.12 8.47
CA ALA A 15 -20.29 15.43 7.88
C ALA A 15 -19.27 16.52 8.22
N VAL A 16 -18.54 16.38 9.34
CA VAL A 16 -17.57 17.38 9.84
C VAL A 16 -16.13 16.94 9.60
N LEU A 17 -15.87 15.63 9.60
CA LEU A 17 -14.53 15.10 9.36
C LEU A 17 -14.11 15.36 7.91
N PRO A 18 -12.92 15.96 7.68
CA PRO A 18 -12.40 16.14 6.34
C PRO A 18 -12.15 14.77 5.71
N SER A 19 -12.97 14.43 4.71
CA SER A 19 -12.81 13.22 3.92
C SER A 19 -11.85 13.51 2.76
N CYS A 20 -10.77 12.74 2.68
CA CYS A 20 -9.92 12.70 1.50
C CYS A 20 -10.17 11.37 0.81
N THR A 21 -10.75 11.40 -0.38
CA THR A 21 -10.79 10.24 -1.25
C THR A 21 -9.37 10.01 -1.75
N ILE A 22 -8.65 9.06 -1.16
CA ILE A 22 -7.35 8.62 -1.69
C ILE A 22 -7.65 7.78 -2.93
N GLY A 23 -7.92 8.46 -4.03
CA GLY A 23 -7.81 7.87 -5.36
C GLY A 23 -6.32 7.62 -5.61
N ASN A 24 -5.99 6.46 -6.17
CA ASN A 24 -4.71 6.31 -6.85
C ASN A 24 -4.76 7.26 -8.07
N ASP A 25 -4.42 8.53 -7.87
CA ASP A 25 -4.48 9.60 -8.88
C ASP A 25 -3.42 9.45 -9.98
N HIS A 26 -2.87 8.26 -10.14
CA HIS A 26 -2.02 7.94 -11.27
C HIS A 26 -2.87 7.60 -12.49
N ILE A 27 -3.62 8.60 -12.97
CA ILE A 27 -4.04 8.63 -14.36
C ILE A 27 -2.77 8.96 -15.15
N PRO A 28 -2.24 8.04 -15.97
CA PRO A 28 -1.12 8.38 -16.83
C PRO A 28 -1.53 9.58 -17.68
N LYS A 29 -0.81 10.69 -17.54
CA LYS A 29 -1.09 11.93 -18.27
C LYS A 29 -0.89 11.64 -19.75
N LEU A 30 -1.98 11.37 -20.45
CA LEU A 30 -1.98 11.16 -21.89
C LEU A 30 -1.61 12.48 -22.57
N PRO A 31 -0.86 12.46 -23.69
CA PRO A 31 -0.66 13.66 -24.49
C PRO A 31 -2.01 14.25 -24.90
N LYS A 32 -2.13 15.58 -24.82
CA LYS A 32 -3.38 16.30 -25.15
C LYS A 32 -3.90 15.92 -26.54
N ASP A 33 -3.01 15.75 -27.52
CA ASP A 33 -3.39 15.40 -28.88
C ASP A 33 -4.06 14.02 -28.95
N LEU A 34 -3.55 13.03 -28.22
CA LEU A 34 -4.13 11.69 -28.17
C LEU A 34 -5.47 11.70 -27.42
N GLU A 35 -5.59 12.50 -26.36
CA GLU A 35 -6.86 12.72 -25.66
C GLU A 35 -7.92 13.35 -26.58
N THR A 36 -7.55 14.39 -27.35
CA THR A 36 -8.47 14.99 -28.33
C THR A 36 -8.88 14.01 -29.43
N LEU A 37 -7.98 13.12 -29.86
CA LEU A 37 -8.28 12.06 -30.82
C LEU A 37 -9.30 11.05 -30.28
N ILE A 38 -9.14 10.62 -29.02
CA ILE A 38 -10.11 9.75 -28.33
C ILE A 38 -11.48 10.43 -28.27
N GLN A 39 -11.52 11.71 -27.89
CA GLN A 39 -12.77 12.47 -27.83
C GLN A 39 -13.45 12.59 -29.20
N HIS A 40 -12.68 12.81 -30.28
CA HIS A 40 -13.19 12.87 -31.65
C HIS A 40 -13.74 11.50 -32.11
N TYR A 41 -13.04 10.42 -31.81
CA TYR A 41 -13.49 9.06 -32.09
C TYR A 41 -14.78 8.70 -31.33
N HIS A 42 -14.87 9.00 -30.03
CA HIS A 42 -16.08 8.79 -29.23
C HIS A 42 -17.27 9.60 -29.75
N PHE A 43 -17.04 10.86 -30.13
CA PHE A 43 -18.06 11.69 -30.74
C PHE A 43 -18.57 11.07 -32.04
N LEU A 44 -17.68 10.60 -32.91
CA LEU A 44 -18.07 10.00 -34.19
C LEU A 44 -18.89 8.71 -34.00
N ASN A 45 -18.52 7.85 -33.03
CA ASN A 45 -19.32 6.67 -32.66
C ASN A 45 -20.71 7.04 -32.12
N ARG A 46 -20.83 8.13 -31.37
CA ARG A 46 -22.12 8.64 -30.89
C ARG A 46 -23.01 9.08 -32.05
N VAL A 47 -22.45 9.75 -33.05
CA VAL A 47 -23.17 10.12 -34.27
C VAL A 47 -23.59 8.86 -35.03
N LEU A 48 -22.67 7.93 -35.25
CA LEU A 48 -22.93 6.66 -35.93
C LEU A 48 -24.09 5.89 -35.29
N HIS A 49 -24.10 5.82 -33.94
CA HIS A 49 -25.19 5.22 -33.20
C HIS A 49 -26.52 5.94 -33.40
N SER A 50 -26.51 7.28 -33.43
CA SER A 50 -27.71 8.09 -33.68
C SER A 50 -28.28 7.82 -35.09
N ILE A 51 -27.43 7.73 -36.11
CA ILE A 51 -27.84 7.40 -37.48
C ILE A 51 -28.37 5.97 -37.57
N ARG A 52 -27.72 5.01 -36.89
CA ARG A 52 -28.19 3.62 -36.82
C ARG A 52 -29.59 3.50 -36.21
N LEU A 53 -29.89 4.29 -35.18
CA LEU A 53 -31.22 4.35 -34.57
C LEU A 53 -32.26 4.91 -35.55
N LEU A 54 -31.93 6.00 -36.25
CA LEU A 54 -32.83 6.60 -37.25
C LEU A 54 -33.08 5.68 -38.45
N GLN A 55 -32.07 4.90 -38.85
CA GLN A 55 -32.22 3.88 -39.89
C GLN A 55 -33.17 2.75 -39.44
N LYS A 56 -33.07 2.32 -38.17
CA LYS A 56 -33.89 1.23 -37.62
C LYS A 56 -35.33 1.66 -37.29
N TYR A 57 -35.51 2.91 -36.86
CA TYR A 57 -36.78 3.46 -36.37
C TYR A 57 -37.10 4.77 -37.09
N SER A 58 -37.26 4.71 -38.42
CA SER A 58 -37.49 5.90 -39.26
C SER A 58 -38.73 6.72 -38.84
N HIS A 59 -39.76 6.08 -38.32
CA HIS A 59 -40.98 6.72 -37.80
C HIS A 59 -40.73 7.60 -36.55
N SER A 60 -39.60 7.43 -35.85
CA SER A 60 -39.25 8.26 -34.68
C SER A 60 -38.61 9.60 -35.05
N PHE A 61 -38.42 9.84 -36.36
CA PHE A 61 -37.82 11.07 -36.86
C PHE A 61 -38.65 12.30 -36.47
N SER A 62 -37.94 13.39 -36.13
CA SER A 62 -38.53 14.67 -35.75
C SER A 62 -37.58 15.80 -36.08
N SER A 63 -38.09 17.03 -36.17
CA SER A 63 -37.29 18.24 -36.44
C SER A 63 -36.13 18.45 -35.44
N SER A 64 -36.24 17.89 -34.23
CA SER A 64 -35.15 17.89 -33.24
C SER A 64 -33.91 17.13 -33.70
N HIS A 65 -34.06 16.12 -34.54
CA HIS A 65 -32.96 15.34 -35.11
C HIS A 65 -32.20 16.15 -36.15
N ASP A 66 -32.89 16.91 -37.00
CA ASP A 66 -32.25 17.84 -37.94
C ASP A 66 -31.45 18.93 -37.21
N ARG A 67 -32.01 19.48 -36.12
CA ARG A 67 -31.28 20.46 -35.29
C ARG A 67 -30.03 19.88 -34.63
N LYS A 68 -30.09 18.61 -34.17
CA LYS A 68 -28.90 17.93 -33.64
C LYS A 68 -27.89 17.61 -34.74
N TRP A 69 -28.38 17.21 -35.92
CA TRP A 69 -27.55 16.89 -37.07
C TRP A 69 -26.76 18.08 -37.57
N SER A 70 -27.35 19.28 -37.65
CA SER A 70 -26.62 20.48 -38.07
C SER A 70 -25.44 20.80 -37.13
N ILE A 71 -25.62 20.61 -35.82
CA ILE A 71 -24.54 20.73 -34.83
C ILE A 71 -23.48 19.64 -35.07
N TYR A 72 -23.91 18.40 -35.31
CA TYR A 72 -22.99 17.29 -35.58
C TYR A 72 -22.20 17.50 -36.88
N LEU A 73 -22.81 18.00 -37.95
CA LEU A 73 -22.18 18.29 -39.23
C LEU A 73 -21.00 19.25 -39.08
N VAL A 74 -21.17 20.36 -38.32
CA VAL A 74 -20.08 21.32 -38.09
C VAL A 74 -18.90 20.63 -37.40
N ARG A 75 -19.17 19.83 -36.37
CA ARG A 75 -18.13 19.12 -35.62
C ARG A 75 -17.47 18.02 -36.46
N LEU A 76 -18.23 17.26 -37.24
CA LEU A 76 -17.70 16.26 -38.18
C LEU A 76 -16.82 16.90 -39.26
N GLY A 77 -17.27 18.03 -39.83
CA GLY A 77 -16.49 18.78 -40.81
C GLY A 77 -15.14 19.25 -40.25
N ASN A 78 -15.11 19.71 -39.00
CA ASN A 78 -13.87 20.06 -38.32
C ASN A 78 -12.97 18.83 -38.09
N ILE A 79 -13.54 17.70 -37.69
CA ILE A 79 -12.80 16.43 -37.49
C ILE A 79 -12.19 15.94 -38.81
N PHE A 80 -12.97 15.91 -39.89
CA PHE A 80 -12.49 15.48 -41.21
C PHE A 80 -11.41 16.40 -41.76
N ARG A 81 -11.49 17.71 -41.48
CA ARG A 81 -10.45 18.67 -41.84
C ARG A 81 -9.17 18.47 -41.00
N LEU A 82 -9.32 18.25 -39.69
CA LEU A 82 -8.20 18.06 -38.77
C LEU A 82 -7.39 16.80 -39.12
N TYR A 83 -8.07 15.70 -39.46
CA TYR A 83 -7.43 14.43 -39.83
C TYR A 83 -7.45 14.20 -41.35
N LYS A 84 -7.33 15.27 -42.15
CA LYS A 84 -7.33 15.17 -43.62
C LYS A 84 -6.27 14.20 -44.15
N SER A 85 -5.14 14.03 -43.47
CA SER A 85 -4.11 13.05 -43.84
C SER A 85 -4.58 11.59 -43.74
N CYS A 86 -5.61 11.31 -42.93
CA CYS A 86 -6.18 9.97 -42.76
C CYS A 86 -7.34 9.69 -43.71
N PHE A 87 -7.93 10.73 -44.31
CA PHE A 87 -9.06 10.62 -45.23
C PHE A 87 -8.60 10.95 -46.65
N SER A 88 -8.60 9.96 -47.56
CA SER A 88 -8.21 10.18 -48.95
C SER A 88 -9.07 11.25 -49.66
N THR A 89 -10.35 11.34 -49.28
CA THR A 89 -11.29 12.38 -49.70
C THR A 89 -12.17 12.78 -48.51
N ILE A 90 -12.52 14.07 -48.41
CA ILE A 90 -13.42 14.56 -47.35
C ILE A 90 -14.83 14.02 -47.66
N PRO A 91 -15.46 13.28 -46.74
CA PRO A 91 -16.79 12.73 -47.01
C PRO A 91 -17.83 13.83 -47.17
N VAL A 92 -18.66 13.72 -48.21
CA VAL A 92 -19.80 14.61 -48.43
C VAL A 92 -20.99 14.08 -47.64
N LEU A 93 -21.45 14.86 -46.66
CA LEU A 93 -22.61 14.55 -45.83
C LEU A 93 -23.79 15.46 -46.20
N PRO A 94 -25.04 14.97 -46.12
CA PRO A 94 -26.22 15.77 -46.43
C PRO A 94 -26.43 16.87 -45.40
N THR A 95 -26.92 18.03 -45.84
CA THR A 95 -27.18 19.21 -45.00
C THR A 95 -28.34 19.02 -44.02
N THR A 96 -29.32 18.20 -44.39
CA THR A 96 -30.53 17.89 -43.61
C THR A 96 -30.83 16.40 -43.70
N LEU A 97 -31.28 15.80 -42.58
CA LEU A 97 -31.70 14.40 -42.54
C LEU A 97 -33.15 14.22 -43.02
N SER A 98 -33.99 15.26 -42.95
CA SER A 98 -35.38 15.22 -43.46
C SER A 98 -35.48 14.93 -44.96
N SER A 99 -34.44 15.26 -45.74
CA SER A 99 -34.37 14.98 -47.18
C SER A 99 -33.82 13.58 -47.51
N CYS A 100 -33.43 12.79 -46.51
CA CYS A 100 -32.81 11.48 -46.70
C CYS A 100 -33.86 10.37 -46.78
N GLN A 101 -33.78 9.55 -47.83
CA GLN A 101 -34.49 8.26 -47.91
C GLN A 101 -33.66 7.15 -47.26
N ALA A 102 -34.20 5.93 -47.19
CA ALA A 102 -33.53 4.78 -46.56
C ALA A 102 -32.11 4.51 -47.11
N ASP A 103 -31.93 4.65 -48.43
CA ASP A 103 -30.62 4.47 -49.08
C ASP A 103 -29.63 5.59 -48.71
N ASN A 104 -30.11 6.81 -48.50
CA ASN A 104 -29.29 7.91 -48.01
C ASN A 104 -28.79 7.63 -46.58
N PHE A 105 -29.64 7.11 -45.69
CA PHE A 105 -29.23 6.75 -44.33
C PHE A 105 -28.18 5.62 -44.32
N LYS A 106 -28.33 4.62 -45.19
CA LYS A 106 -27.34 3.55 -45.36
C LYS A 106 -26.00 4.13 -45.84
N HIS A 107 -26.01 4.98 -46.87
CA HIS A 107 -24.79 5.63 -47.36
C HIS A 107 -24.10 6.49 -46.29
N ILE A 108 -24.85 7.29 -45.52
CA ILE A 108 -24.30 8.06 -44.39
C ILE A 108 -23.69 7.13 -43.35
N PHE A 109 -24.39 6.05 -43.01
CA PHE A 109 -23.89 5.07 -42.04
C PHE A 109 -22.59 4.43 -42.50
N ASP A 110 -22.50 4.02 -43.76
CA ASP A 110 -21.30 3.40 -44.33
C ASP A 110 -20.11 4.37 -44.34
N ILE A 111 -20.33 5.64 -44.72
CA ILE A 111 -19.33 6.71 -44.65
C ILE A 111 -18.84 6.91 -43.20
N LEU A 112 -19.77 7.06 -42.26
CA LEU A 112 -19.41 7.31 -40.86
C LEU A 112 -18.70 6.09 -40.26
N SER A 113 -19.14 4.87 -40.57
CA SER A 113 -18.53 3.63 -40.12
C SER A 113 -17.09 3.50 -40.62
N HIS A 114 -16.87 3.76 -41.92
CA HIS A 114 -15.53 3.80 -42.50
C HIS A 114 -14.65 4.89 -41.85
N SER A 115 -15.20 6.08 -41.62
CA SER A 115 -14.45 7.15 -40.96
C SER A 115 -14.12 6.83 -39.50
N ALA A 116 -15.00 6.11 -38.80
CA ALA A 116 -14.76 5.63 -37.44
C ALA A 116 -13.63 4.60 -37.39
N SER A 117 -13.59 3.68 -38.35
CA SER A 117 -12.54 2.66 -38.42
C SER A 117 -11.17 3.29 -38.71
N LEU A 118 -11.11 4.29 -39.58
CA LEU A 118 -9.88 5.04 -39.86
C LEU A 118 -9.37 5.79 -38.63
N LEU A 119 -10.26 6.51 -37.91
CA LEU A 119 -9.88 7.20 -36.68
C LEU A 119 -9.46 6.22 -35.58
N LYS A 120 -10.12 5.07 -35.48
CA LYS A 120 -9.71 3.99 -34.57
C LYS A 120 -8.31 3.48 -34.90
N GLY A 121 -8.01 3.28 -36.20
CA GLY A 121 -6.68 2.90 -36.67
C GLY A 121 -5.62 3.93 -36.30
N LEU A 122 -5.91 5.22 -36.56
CA LEU A 122 -5.02 6.32 -36.18
C LEU A 122 -4.79 6.38 -34.66
N HIS A 123 -5.85 6.22 -33.87
CA HIS A 123 -5.77 6.19 -32.42
C HIS A 123 -4.85 5.08 -31.93
N LEU A 124 -5.04 3.85 -32.40
CA LEU A 124 -4.21 2.70 -32.01
C LEU A 124 -2.75 2.92 -32.40
N LEU A 125 -2.49 3.51 -33.57
CA LEU A 125 -1.14 3.83 -34.01
C LEU A 125 -0.49 4.88 -33.10
N LYS A 126 -1.19 5.97 -32.80
CA LYS A 126 -0.67 7.05 -31.94
C LYS A 126 -0.48 6.61 -30.49
N GLU A 127 -1.37 5.76 -29.99
CA GLU A 127 -1.24 5.14 -28.68
C GLU A 127 0.02 4.26 -28.61
N LYS A 128 0.26 3.43 -29.63
CA LYS A 128 1.47 2.61 -29.70
C LYS A 128 2.74 3.46 -29.78
N GLU A 129 2.77 4.47 -30.65
CA GLU A 129 3.91 5.41 -30.74
C GLU A 129 4.21 6.06 -29.38
N TYR A 130 3.17 6.50 -28.67
CA TYR A 130 3.33 7.07 -27.34
C TYR A 130 3.87 6.06 -26.31
N GLN A 131 3.37 4.82 -26.33
CA GLN A 131 3.86 3.75 -25.45
C GLN A 131 5.34 3.47 -25.72
N ASP A 132 5.73 3.33 -26.98
CA ASP A 132 7.12 3.05 -27.38
C ASP A 132 8.07 4.19 -26.94
N LEU A 133 7.66 5.45 -27.15
CA LEU A 133 8.41 6.62 -26.69
C LEU A 133 8.51 6.70 -25.16
N SER A 134 7.42 6.40 -24.46
CA SER A 134 7.39 6.40 -23.00
C SER A 134 8.32 5.33 -22.43
N ILE A 135 8.26 4.10 -22.96
CA ILE A 135 9.15 3.01 -22.55
C ILE A 135 10.61 3.41 -22.76
N LYS A 136 10.94 3.93 -23.94
CA LYS A 136 12.30 4.37 -24.26
C LYS A 136 12.79 5.46 -23.30
N SER A 137 11.96 6.48 -23.06
CA SER A 137 12.27 7.56 -22.11
C SER A 137 12.50 7.06 -20.69
N HIS A 138 11.69 6.09 -20.22
CA HIS A 138 11.86 5.49 -18.90
C HIS A 138 13.11 4.60 -18.80
N ILE A 139 13.52 3.95 -19.89
CA ILE A 139 14.79 3.20 -19.96
C ILE A 139 15.97 4.17 -19.86
N GLU A 140 15.99 5.21 -20.71
CA GLU A 140 17.06 6.22 -20.72
C GLU A 140 17.20 6.91 -19.36
N LYS A 141 16.08 7.24 -18.72
CA LYS A 141 16.08 7.79 -17.36
C LYS A 141 16.64 6.82 -16.32
N ARG A 142 16.34 5.52 -16.45
CA ARG A 142 16.85 4.49 -15.54
C ARG A 142 18.36 4.33 -15.71
N ASP A 143 18.85 4.33 -16.94
CA ASP A 143 20.28 4.26 -17.24
C ASP A 143 21.02 5.48 -16.69
N LEU A 144 20.45 6.69 -16.88
CA LEU A 144 20.99 7.90 -16.26
C LEU A 144 21.02 7.84 -14.73
N ASN A 145 19.95 7.31 -14.12
CA ASN A 145 19.88 7.15 -12.66
C ASN A 145 20.91 6.14 -12.15
N PHE A 146 21.32 5.14 -12.94
CA PHE A 146 22.36 4.21 -12.54
C PHE A 146 23.68 4.95 -12.23
N ASP A 147 24.01 5.95 -13.04
CA ASP A 147 25.24 6.74 -12.88
C ASP A 147 25.08 7.91 -11.88
N THR A 148 23.88 8.50 -11.78
CA THR A 148 23.67 9.77 -11.05
C THR A 148 22.91 9.64 -9.72
N ASP A 149 22.01 8.65 -9.59
CA ASP A 149 21.18 8.43 -8.39
C ASP A 149 20.82 6.95 -8.23
N ILE A 150 21.76 6.19 -7.65
CA ILE A 150 21.64 4.75 -7.40
C ILE A 150 20.38 4.42 -6.58
N SER A 151 19.94 5.31 -5.67
CA SER A 151 18.73 5.07 -4.88
C SER A 151 17.47 5.08 -5.75
N SER A 152 17.34 6.08 -6.63
CA SER A 152 16.25 6.15 -7.60
C SER A 152 16.30 5.00 -8.62
N PHE A 153 17.49 4.61 -9.06
CA PHE A 153 17.69 3.41 -9.89
C PHE A 153 17.16 2.14 -9.20
N ILE A 154 17.62 1.85 -7.97
CA ILE A 154 17.22 0.65 -7.22
C ILE A 154 15.71 0.63 -7.00
N ASN A 155 15.11 1.75 -6.60
CA ASN A 155 13.66 1.83 -6.41
C ASN A 155 12.91 1.53 -7.72
N SER A 156 13.36 2.09 -8.84
CA SER A 156 12.75 1.87 -10.16
C SER A 156 12.97 0.45 -10.69
N ALA A 157 14.16 -0.13 -10.52
CA ALA A 157 14.52 -1.44 -11.04
C ALA A 157 13.82 -2.58 -10.29
N LEU A 158 13.63 -2.41 -8.97
CA LEU A 158 12.92 -3.36 -8.13
C LEU A 158 11.40 -3.13 -8.13
N SER A 159 10.89 -2.17 -8.90
CA SER A 159 9.48 -1.74 -8.90
C SER A 159 8.95 -1.49 -7.48
N ARG A 160 9.80 -0.98 -6.58
CA ARG A 160 9.44 -0.77 -5.18
C ARG A 160 8.64 0.52 -5.08
N SER A 161 7.35 0.41 -4.78
CA SER A 161 6.62 1.51 -4.17
C SER A 161 7.00 1.58 -2.70
N ARG A 162 7.50 2.73 -2.23
CA ARG A 162 7.70 2.91 -0.80
C ARG A 162 6.33 3.07 -0.15
N GLN A 163 5.83 2.02 0.48
CA GLN A 163 4.74 2.15 1.43
C GLN A 163 5.28 2.95 2.62
N ARG A 164 4.94 4.24 2.66
CA ARG A 164 5.31 5.12 3.76
C ARG A 164 4.14 5.16 4.73
N ILE A 165 4.35 4.65 5.93
CA ILE A 165 3.43 4.94 7.04
C ILE A 165 3.58 6.43 7.34
N VAL A 166 2.52 7.18 7.08
CA VAL A 166 2.44 8.61 7.43
C VAL A 166 1.72 8.69 8.76
N LEU A 167 2.45 9.10 9.80
CA LEU A 167 1.87 9.44 11.10
C LEU A 167 1.51 10.93 11.08
N ASP A 168 0.31 11.24 10.58
CA ASP A 168 -0.23 12.60 10.52
C ASP A 168 -1.15 12.94 11.70
N ARG A 169 -1.49 11.94 12.53
CA ARG A 169 -2.43 12.08 13.65
C ARG A 169 -2.03 11.18 14.81
N VAL A 170 -2.03 11.72 16.03
CA VAL A 170 -1.76 10.97 17.26
C VAL A 170 -2.81 11.30 18.30
N PHE A 171 -3.43 10.26 18.89
CA PHE A 171 -4.29 10.42 20.06
C PHE A 171 -3.46 10.35 21.34
N ILE A 172 -3.62 11.35 22.21
CA ILE A 172 -3.00 11.38 23.52
C ILE A 172 -4.08 11.47 24.59
N ASP A 173 -3.93 10.66 25.63
CA ASP A 173 -4.72 10.74 26.84
C ASP A 173 -4.29 11.97 27.65
N HIS A 174 -5.06 13.05 27.57
CA HIS A 174 -4.85 14.27 28.37
C HIS A 174 -5.83 14.27 29.57
N PRO A 175 -5.43 14.76 30.75
CA PRO A 175 -6.17 14.60 32.02
C PRO A 175 -7.62 15.10 32.01
N THR A 176 -7.96 16.05 31.13
CA THR A 176 -9.32 16.62 31.04
C THR A 176 -10.18 15.93 29.96
N ALA A 177 -9.57 15.55 28.84
CA ALA A 177 -10.21 14.88 27.71
C ALA A 177 -9.14 14.40 26.72
N PRO A 178 -9.33 13.29 26.00
CA PRO A 178 -8.39 12.84 24.98
C PRO A 178 -8.23 13.91 23.89
N ARG A 179 -6.98 14.16 23.49
CA ARG A 179 -6.62 15.18 22.49
C ARG A 179 -6.04 14.50 21.24
N LEU A 180 -6.56 14.90 20.08
CA LEU A 180 -5.97 14.54 18.78
C LEU A 180 -4.94 15.60 18.39
N LEU A 181 -3.69 15.17 18.19
CA LEU A 181 -2.65 16.00 17.61
C LEU A 181 -2.64 15.86 16.11
N THR A 182 -2.52 17.00 15.42
CA THR A 182 -2.39 17.10 13.95
C THR A 182 -1.18 17.93 13.53
N ASP A 183 -0.52 18.62 14.47
CA ASP A 183 0.68 19.40 14.18
C ASP A 183 1.92 18.48 14.11
N PRO A 184 2.78 18.61 13.07
CA PRO A 184 3.92 17.71 12.88
C PRO A 184 4.95 17.71 14.01
N LEU A 185 5.18 18.86 14.67
CA LEU A 185 6.14 18.95 15.78
C LEU A 185 5.55 18.28 17.02
N ASP A 186 4.30 18.60 17.35
CA ASP A 186 3.59 18.00 18.48
C ASP A 186 3.50 16.47 18.32
N ILE A 187 3.22 15.97 17.11
CA ILE A 187 3.18 14.54 16.80
C ILE A 187 4.54 13.90 17.02
N SER A 188 5.62 14.51 16.52
CA SER A 188 6.98 13.99 16.67
C SER A 188 7.34 13.83 18.16
N ASP A 189 7.11 14.88 18.95
CA ASP A 189 7.44 14.90 20.37
C ASP A 189 6.62 13.85 21.16
N ALA A 190 5.33 13.73 20.84
CA ALA A 190 4.45 12.74 21.43
C ALA A 190 4.88 11.30 21.11
N VAL A 191 5.24 11.02 19.86
CA VAL A 191 5.69 9.69 19.41
C VAL A 191 7.00 9.31 20.10
N VAL A 192 7.96 10.23 20.14
CA VAL A 192 9.25 10.01 20.83
C VAL A 192 9.00 9.71 22.31
N THR A 193 8.18 10.54 22.97
CA THR A 193 7.85 10.38 24.39
C THR A 193 7.16 9.05 24.66
N HIS A 194 6.21 8.64 23.81
CA HIS A 194 5.52 7.36 23.94
C HIS A 194 6.51 6.20 23.85
N PHE A 195 7.30 6.10 22.79
CA PHE A 195 8.19 4.94 22.61
C PHE A 195 9.34 4.89 23.61
N GLN A 196 9.80 6.03 24.13
CA GLN A 196 10.79 6.06 25.21
C GLN A 196 10.23 5.55 26.54
N ASN A 197 8.93 5.70 26.78
CA ASN A 197 8.29 5.36 28.06
C ASN A 197 7.31 4.18 27.98
N ALA A 198 7.08 3.62 26.79
CA ALA A 198 6.11 2.54 26.54
C ALA A 198 6.42 1.29 27.36
N VAL A 199 7.70 1.09 27.70
CA VAL A 199 8.14 0.04 28.62
C VAL A 199 8.68 0.71 29.87
N PRO A 200 8.04 0.54 31.05
CA PRO A 200 8.56 1.10 32.28
C PRO A 200 9.96 0.52 32.59
N VAL A 201 10.96 1.40 32.68
CA VAL A 201 12.37 1.04 32.95
C VAL A 201 12.55 0.37 34.33
N LYS A 202 11.59 0.56 35.23
CA LYS A 202 11.56 -0.07 36.56
C LYS A 202 10.17 -0.67 36.81
N SER A 203 9.94 -1.86 36.31
CA SER A 203 8.89 -2.72 36.86
C SER A 203 9.34 -3.16 38.25
N THR A 204 8.78 -2.54 39.30
CA THR A 204 8.82 -3.14 40.63
C THR A 204 8.11 -4.49 40.51
N LEU A 205 8.85 -5.58 40.63
CA LEU A 205 8.28 -6.91 40.53
C LEU A 205 7.17 -7.05 41.59
N PRO A 206 5.96 -7.50 41.23
CA PRO A 206 4.92 -7.78 42.22
C PRO A 206 5.45 -8.83 43.21
N LEU A 207 5.63 -8.45 44.47
CA LEU A 207 6.18 -9.34 45.50
C LEU A 207 5.26 -10.51 45.84
N HIS A 208 3.97 -10.40 45.52
CA HIS A 208 2.97 -11.43 45.78
C HIS A 208 1.96 -11.55 44.63
N LEU A 209 1.44 -12.77 44.44
CA LEU A 209 0.40 -13.09 43.46
C LEU A 209 -0.87 -12.21 43.62
N SER A 210 -1.14 -11.71 44.83
CA SER A 210 -2.24 -10.79 45.12
C SER A 210 -2.07 -9.39 44.56
N ALA A 211 -0.85 -8.99 44.20
CA ALA A 211 -0.56 -7.71 43.56
C ALA A 211 -0.72 -7.75 42.03
N LEU A 212 -1.00 -8.93 41.45
CA LEU A 212 -1.27 -9.07 40.02
C LEU A 212 -2.72 -8.69 39.70
N PRO A 213 -2.98 -8.08 38.52
CA PRO A 213 -4.33 -7.95 37.99
C PRO A 213 -5.04 -9.29 37.88
N ASP A 214 -6.37 -9.32 38.05
CA ASP A 214 -7.17 -10.55 38.12
C ASP A 214 -6.94 -11.51 36.95
N ARG A 215 -6.84 -10.97 35.72
CA ARG A 215 -6.52 -11.74 34.51
C ARG A 215 -5.23 -12.55 34.66
N TRP A 216 -4.19 -11.98 35.23
CA TRP A 216 -2.91 -12.67 35.40
C TRP A 216 -2.91 -13.54 36.65
N ARG A 217 -3.63 -13.13 37.69
CA ARG A 217 -3.77 -13.90 38.92
C ARG A 217 -4.33 -15.30 38.64
N SER A 218 -5.34 -15.42 37.79
CA SER A 218 -5.89 -16.73 37.40
C SER A 218 -4.89 -17.60 36.66
N GLU A 219 -4.09 -17.02 35.74
CA GLU A 219 -3.12 -17.76 34.92
C GLU A 219 -1.91 -18.26 35.73
N TYR A 220 -1.49 -17.49 36.76
CA TYR A 220 -0.34 -17.83 37.59
C TYR A 220 -0.72 -18.60 38.88
N THR A 221 -2.01 -18.91 39.08
CA THR A 221 -2.42 -19.76 40.21
C THR A 221 -2.00 -21.21 39.94
N PRO A 222 -1.48 -21.95 40.94
CA PRO A 222 -1.11 -23.37 40.76
C PRO A 222 -2.28 -24.18 40.21
N MET A 223 -2.00 -25.03 39.22
CA MET A 223 -3.00 -25.94 38.65
C MET A 223 -3.22 -27.13 39.58
N ASP A 224 -4.48 -27.42 39.92
CA ASP A 224 -4.85 -28.54 40.80
C ASP A 224 -4.41 -29.91 40.25
N SER A 225 -4.27 -30.03 38.93
CA SER A 225 -3.84 -31.26 38.25
C SER A 225 -2.32 -31.50 38.33
N VAL A 226 -1.54 -30.52 38.78
CA VAL A 226 -0.08 -30.58 38.79
C VAL A 226 0.40 -30.73 40.23
N SER A 227 1.11 -31.82 40.50
CA SER A 227 1.68 -32.07 41.83
C SER A 227 2.69 -30.99 42.22
N PRO A 228 2.60 -30.38 43.41
CA PRO A 228 3.58 -29.39 43.88
C PRO A 228 5.03 -29.90 43.92
N VAL A 229 5.23 -31.22 43.97
CA VAL A 229 6.55 -31.87 44.02
C VAL A 229 7.42 -31.53 42.81
N ILE A 230 6.83 -31.14 41.66
CA ILE A 230 7.63 -30.75 40.48
C ILE A 230 8.48 -29.50 40.71
N TYR A 231 8.15 -28.69 41.73
CA TYR A 231 8.86 -27.44 42.04
C TYR A 231 9.99 -27.63 43.06
N ASP A 232 10.05 -28.78 43.75
CA ASP A 232 11.02 -29.03 44.83
C ASP A 232 12.48 -28.91 44.36
N SER A 233 12.74 -29.27 43.10
CA SER A 233 14.06 -29.19 42.47
C SER A 233 14.28 -27.90 41.64
N LEU A 234 13.29 -27.02 41.53
CA LEU A 234 13.34 -25.86 40.63
C LEU A 234 14.49 -24.90 40.95
N LEU A 235 14.81 -24.75 42.24
CA LEU A 235 15.90 -23.90 42.74
C LEU A 235 17.19 -24.68 43.00
N SER A 236 17.24 -25.98 42.65
CA SER A 236 18.44 -26.78 42.82
C SER A 236 19.50 -26.36 41.80
N PRO A 237 20.80 -26.33 42.16
CA PRO A 237 21.86 -26.00 41.21
C PRO A 237 21.88 -27.00 40.05
N SER A 238 22.01 -26.49 38.83
CA SER A 238 22.11 -27.34 37.65
C SER A 238 23.34 -28.25 37.70
N SER A 239 23.18 -29.48 37.23
CA SER A 239 24.28 -30.44 37.17
C SER A 239 25.25 -30.13 36.02
N LEU A 240 26.48 -30.66 36.09
CA LEU A 240 27.45 -30.50 35.00
C LEU A 240 26.95 -31.16 33.70
N ASP A 241 26.28 -32.31 33.79
CA ASP A 241 25.76 -33.02 32.62
C ASP A 241 24.62 -32.25 31.94
N GLU A 242 23.71 -31.69 32.73
CA GLU A 242 22.64 -30.80 32.25
C GLU A 242 23.21 -29.55 31.58
N TRP A 243 24.24 -28.95 32.17
CA TRP A 243 24.95 -27.80 31.61
C TRP A 243 25.58 -28.12 30.25
N LEU A 244 26.32 -29.23 30.15
CA LEU A 244 26.96 -29.65 28.89
C LEU A 244 25.93 -29.98 27.81
N SER A 245 24.85 -30.67 28.18
CA SER A 245 23.71 -30.94 27.29
C SER A 245 23.08 -29.64 26.76
N THR A 246 22.89 -28.66 27.65
CA THR A 246 22.33 -27.35 27.30
C THR A 246 23.23 -26.57 26.34
N ILE A 247 24.54 -26.50 26.61
CA ILE A 247 25.50 -25.83 25.71
C ILE A 247 25.50 -26.50 24.33
N SER A 248 25.59 -27.82 24.29
CA SER A 248 25.68 -28.55 23.01
C SER A 248 24.46 -28.37 22.11
N SER A 249 23.27 -28.23 22.71
CA SER A 249 21.99 -28.06 22.01
C SER A 249 21.68 -26.63 21.55
N MET A 250 22.52 -25.64 21.90
CA MET A 250 22.32 -24.25 21.45
C MET A 250 22.28 -24.16 19.91
N PRO A 251 21.48 -23.27 19.30
CA PRO A 251 21.41 -23.17 17.84
C PRO A 251 22.66 -22.51 17.24
N ASN A 252 23.12 -22.97 16.08
CA ASN A 252 24.23 -22.32 15.36
C ASN A 252 23.73 -21.14 14.51
N GLY A 253 24.63 -20.21 14.17
CA GLY A 253 24.37 -19.08 13.27
C GLY A 253 23.50 -17.98 13.88
N LYS A 254 23.45 -17.89 15.22
CA LYS A 254 22.78 -16.79 15.92
C LYS A 254 23.71 -15.60 16.03
N ALA A 255 23.13 -14.39 15.93
CA ALA A 255 23.87 -13.16 16.13
C ALA A 255 24.38 -13.07 17.58
N SER A 256 25.64 -12.70 17.74
CA SER A 256 26.21 -12.40 19.06
C SER A 256 25.67 -11.08 19.60
N GLY A 257 25.62 -10.98 20.93
CA GLY A 257 25.45 -9.69 21.60
C GLY A 257 26.69 -8.81 21.49
N PRO A 258 26.71 -7.66 22.20
CA PRO A 258 27.83 -6.72 22.19
C PRO A 258 29.19 -7.32 22.59
N SER A 259 29.18 -8.42 23.35
CA SER A 259 30.39 -9.15 23.76
C SER A 259 31.09 -9.91 22.64
N MET A 260 30.43 -10.09 21.48
CA MET A 260 30.93 -10.89 20.35
C MET A 260 31.17 -12.38 20.66
N ILE A 261 30.68 -12.88 21.80
CA ILE A 261 30.73 -14.30 22.15
C ILE A 261 29.57 -15.02 21.45
N THR A 262 29.88 -15.98 20.58
CA THR A 262 28.86 -16.78 19.88
C THR A 262 28.58 -18.10 20.60
N TYR A 263 27.46 -18.74 20.28
CA TYR A 263 27.13 -20.07 20.83
C TYR A 263 28.14 -21.14 20.40
N GLU A 264 28.72 -21.04 19.21
CA GLU A 264 29.78 -21.93 18.73
C GLU A 264 31.03 -21.82 19.61
N MET A 265 31.39 -20.61 20.03
CA MET A 265 32.48 -20.42 20.99
C MET A 265 32.16 -21.08 22.33
N LEU A 266 30.90 -20.97 22.80
CA LEU A 266 30.42 -21.62 24.02
C LEU A 266 30.52 -23.16 23.94
N LYS A 267 30.14 -23.73 22.80
CA LYS A 267 30.20 -25.17 22.53
C LYS A 267 31.62 -25.73 22.49
N HIS A 268 32.59 -24.93 22.09
CA HIS A 268 33.99 -25.36 21.95
C HIS A 268 34.87 -25.01 23.16
N LEU A 269 34.30 -24.51 24.28
CA LEU A 269 35.09 -24.28 25.49
C LEU A 269 35.67 -25.59 26.04
N GLY A 270 36.93 -25.50 26.48
CA GLY A 270 37.57 -26.58 27.22
C GLY A 270 36.88 -26.83 28.57
N PRO A 271 37.11 -28.02 29.16
CA PRO A 271 36.41 -28.46 30.38
C PRO A 271 36.62 -27.53 31.57
N THR A 272 37.84 -27.00 31.76
CA THR A 272 38.16 -26.05 32.85
C THR A 272 37.36 -24.76 32.73
N ALA A 273 37.27 -24.19 31.53
CA ALA A 273 36.57 -22.94 31.31
C ALA A 273 35.05 -23.12 31.39
N ASN A 274 34.52 -24.26 30.93
CA ASN A 274 33.13 -24.64 31.14
C ASN A 274 32.76 -24.79 32.62
N ALA A 275 33.63 -25.40 33.43
CA ALA A 275 33.41 -25.51 34.87
C ALA A 275 33.38 -24.14 35.56
N LEU A 276 34.30 -23.22 35.19
CA LEU A 276 34.32 -21.85 35.71
C LEU A 276 33.07 -21.07 35.30
N LEU A 277 32.61 -21.22 34.05
CA LEU A 277 31.39 -20.59 33.56
C LEU A 277 30.15 -21.10 34.32
N LEU A 278 30.07 -22.41 34.58
CA LEU A 278 28.98 -22.99 35.37
C LEU A 278 28.97 -22.43 36.80
N ILE A 279 30.13 -22.31 37.45
CA ILE A 279 30.26 -21.70 38.79
C ILE A 279 29.75 -20.25 38.77
N LEU A 280 30.13 -19.48 37.75
CA LEU A 280 29.65 -18.11 37.59
C LEU A 280 28.12 -18.06 37.48
N ILE A 281 27.53 -18.91 36.65
CA ILE A 281 26.08 -19.00 36.47
C ILE A 281 25.37 -19.39 37.77
N HIS A 282 25.89 -20.36 38.52
CA HIS A 282 25.34 -20.72 39.83
C HIS A 282 25.38 -19.55 40.82
N LYS A 283 26.46 -18.76 40.83
CA LYS A 283 26.56 -17.56 41.66
C LYS A 283 25.54 -16.50 41.26
N CYS A 284 25.33 -16.27 39.96
CA CYS A 284 24.31 -15.35 39.46
C CYS A 284 22.91 -15.77 39.92
N PHE A 285 22.55 -17.05 39.81
CA PHE A 285 21.24 -17.54 40.27
C PHE A 285 21.07 -17.44 41.79
N ALA A 286 22.07 -17.85 42.57
CA ALA A 286 22.00 -17.82 44.02
C ALA A 286 21.90 -16.41 44.60
N SER A 287 22.52 -15.41 43.94
CA SER A 287 22.50 -14.01 44.36
C SER A 287 21.37 -13.20 43.73
N ALA A 288 20.67 -13.75 42.74
CA ALA A 288 19.77 -13.02 41.84
C ALA A 288 20.44 -11.79 41.17
N ASP A 289 21.77 -11.77 41.09
CA ASP A 289 22.56 -10.70 40.49
C ASP A 289 23.04 -11.12 39.10
N ILE A 290 22.49 -10.48 38.07
CA ILE A 290 22.85 -10.73 36.67
C ILE A 290 23.63 -9.52 36.16
N PRO A 291 24.86 -9.72 35.63
CA PRO A 291 25.68 -8.63 35.13
C PRO A 291 24.94 -7.73 34.14
N ASP A 292 25.02 -6.41 34.32
CA ASP A 292 24.34 -5.44 33.45
C ASP A 292 24.75 -5.57 31.98
N LEU A 293 26.00 -5.96 31.71
CA LEU A 293 26.50 -6.20 30.35
C LEU A 293 25.74 -7.32 29.63
N TRP A 294 25.20 -8.31 30.35
CA TRP A 294 24.41 -9.41 29.75
C TRP A 294 23.00 -8.96 29.36
N ARG A 295 22.55 -7.82 29.87
CA ARG A 295 21.25 -7.21 29.54
C ARG A 295 21.33 -6.29 28.32
N GLN A 296 22.53 -6.00 27.83
CA GLN A 296 22.73 -5.18 26.64
C GLN A 296 22.51 -6.00 25.36
N ALA A 297 21.79 -5.43 24.40
CA ALA A 297 21.54 -6.05 23.11
C ALA A 297 21.78 -5.04 21.97
N MET A 298 22.27 -5.53 20.84
CA MET A 298 22.27 -4.78 19.59
C MET A 298 20.93 -4.97 18.90
N VAL A 299 20.22 -3.88 18.62
CA VAL A 299 18.92 -3.91 17.96
C VAL A 299 19.11 -3.63 16.48
N PHE A 300 18.87 -4.65 15.65
CA PHE A 300 18.85 -4.51 14.20
C PHE A 300 17.43 -4.69 13.69
N PRO A 301 16.83 -3.70 12.99
CA PRO A 301 15.55 -3.89 12.34
C PRO A 301 15.70 -4.88 11.19
N ILE A 302 15.16 -6.09 11.36
CA ILE A 302 15.11 -7.11 10.30
C ILE A 302 13.74 -7.02 9.62
N PRO A 303 13.68 -6.69 8.32
CA PRO A 303 12.42 -6.68 7.59
C PRO A 303 11.83 -8.10 7.55
N LYS A 304 10.56 -8.23 7.95
CA LYS A 304 9.87 -9.52 7.84
C LYS A 304 9.69 -9.89 6.36
N PRO A 305 9.72 -11.18 6.00
CA PRO A 305 9.61 -11.62 4.61
C PRO A 305 8.28 -11.29 3.93
N HIS A 306 7.24 -10.95 4.69
CA HIS A 306 5.88 -10.74 4.17
C HIS A 306 5.35 -9.38 4.61
N GLU A 307 4.60 -8.76 3.69
CA GLU A 307 3.81 -7.57 3.95
C GLU A 307 2.66 -7.92 4.90
N TRP A 308 2.37 -7.01 5.82
CA TRP A 308 1.31 -7.12 6.83
C TRP A 308 -0.04 -6.72 6.24
#